data_AF-B9E980-F1
#
_entry.id   AF-B9E980-F1
#
_cell.length_a   1.000
_cell.length_b   1.000
_cell.length_c   1.000
_cell.angle_alpha   90.00
_cell.angle_beta   90.00
_cell.angle_gamma   90.00
#
_symmetry.space_group_name_H-M   'P 1'
#
loop_
_entity.id
_entity.type
_entity.pdbx_description
1 polymer ?
#
loop_
_entity_poly.entity_id
_entity_poly.type
_entity_poly.pdbx_seq_one_letter_code
_entity_poly.pdbx_strand_id
1 'polypeptide(L)'
;MNTTVIIIFLFFVSLTLIITYFASKRTNSAEDFYTAGGGLTGWQNGLAIAGDYLSAASFLGIAGAIALWGFDGFFYSIGYLTAYLIVIIYCCRTFTKLREVYISRYDCCSI
;
A
#
# COMPACT_ATOMS: atom_id res chain seq x y z
N MET A 1 -19.91 -20.99 17.47
CA MET A 1 -18.88 -20.45 16.56
C MET A 1 -18.41 -21.60 15.69
N ASN A 2 -18.46 -21.48 14.37
CA ASN A 2 -18.21 -22.59 13.46
C ASN A 2 -16.69 -22.87 13.41
N THR A 3 -16.26 -24.06 13.84
CA THR A 3 -14.83 -24.44 13.94
C THR A 3 -14.09 -24.23 12.63
N THR A 4 -14.77 -24.43 11.49
CA THR A 4 -14.23 -24.21 10.15
C THR A 4 -13.77 -22.77 9.90
N VAL A 5 -14.54 -21.77 10.37
CA VAL A 5 -14.19 -20.35 10.18
C VAL A 5 -12.93 -19.98 10.97
N ILE A 6 -12.83 -20.50 12.20
CA ILE A 6 -11.67 -20.27 13.07
C ILE A 6 -10.41 -20.87 12.44
N ILE A 7 -10.51 -22.10 11.91
CA ILE A 7 -9.39 -22.78 11.26
C ILE A 7 -8.90 -21.99 10.04
N ILE A 8 -9.81 -21.54 9.17
CA ILE A 8 -9.45 -20.77 7.96
C ILE A 8 -8.82 -19.44 8.35
N PHE A 9 -9.38 -18.72 9.33
CA PHE A 9 -8.83 -17.46 9.80
C PHE A 9 -7.41 -17.62 10.36
N LEU A 10 -7.21 -18.59 11.26
CA LEU A 10 -5.90 -18.86 11.83
C LEU A 10 -4.89 -19.34 10.79
N PHE A 11 -5.34 -20.10 9.79
CA PHE A 11 -4.48 -20.53 8.69
C PHE A 11 -3.95 -19.33 7.89
N PHE A 12 -4.82 -18.42 7.44
CA PHE A 12 -4.40 -17.24 6.68
C PHE A 12 -3.49 -16.31 7.50
N VAL A 13 -3.83 -16.05 8.77
CA VAL A 13 -3.02 -15.22 9.67
C VAL A 13 -1.64 -15.83 9.91
N SER A 14 -1.58 -17.15 10.14
CA SER A 14 -0.31 -17.84 10.34
C SER A 14 0.55 -17.80 9.07
N LEU A 15 -0.08 -17.97 7.90
CA LEU A 15 0.61 -17.92 6.61
C LEU A 15 1.21 -16.54 6.34
N THR A 16 0.46 -15.44 6.53
CA THR A 16 1.00 -14.08 6.39
C THR A 16 2.13 -13.81 7.39
N LEU A 17 1.98 -14.21 8.66
CA LEU A 17 3.03 -14.06 9.66
C LEU A 17 4.31 -14.80 9.31
N ILE A 18 4.22 -16.03 8.79
CA ILE A 18 5.38 -16.81 8.36
C ILE A 18 6.10 -16.09 7.22
N ILE A 19 5.36 -15.64 6.19
CA ILE A 19 5.93 -14.93 5.05
C ILE A 19 6.62 -13.62 5.50
N THR A 20 5.96 -12.83 6.35
CA THR A 20 6.51 -11.58 6.89
C THR A 20 7.73 -11.84 7.77
N TYR A 21 7.74 -12.89 8.58
CA TYR A 21 8.88 -13.24 9.43
C TYR A 21 10.11 -13.61 8.59
N PHE A 22 9.93 -14.43 7.55
CA PHE A 22 11.02 -14.75 6.61
C PHE A 22 11.51 -13.52 5.85
N ALA A 23 10.61 -12.62 5.44
CA ALA A 23 10.97 -11.36 4.80
C ALA A 23 11.77 -10.43 5.74
N SER A 24 11.31 -10.28 6.99
CA SER A 24 11.98 -9.45 8.00
C SER A 24 13.37 -9.96 8.37
N LYS A 25 13.62 -11.27 8.29
CA LYS A 25 14.95 -11.84 8.55
C LYS A 25 15.97 -11.55 7.44
N ARG A 26 15.52 -11.13 6.24
CA ARG A 26 16.42 -10.74 5.14
C ARG A 26 16.89 -9.29 5.20
N THR A 27 16.25 -8.43 6.00
CA THR A 27 16.62 -7.01 6.15
C THR A 27 17.57 -6.83 7.33
N ASN A 28 18.83 -6.43 7.10
CA ASN A 28 19.87 -6.35 8.14
C ASN A 28 20.30 -4.92 8.53
N SER A 29 20.04 -3.91 7.68
CA SER A 29 20.39 -2.51 7.94
C SER A 29 19.16 -1.58 7.85
N ALA A 30 19.23 -0.42 8.49
CA ALA A 30 18.14 0.57 8.45
C ALA A 30 17.94 1.15 7.03
N GLU A 31 19.03 1.36 6.29
CA GLU A 31 18.95 1.80 4.89
C GLU A 31 18.28 0.76 4.00
N ASP A 32 18.56 -0.54 4.21
CA ASP A 32 17.90 -1.63 3.50
C ASP A 32 16.41 -1.77 3.87
N PHE A 33 16.01 -1.37 5.08
CA PHE A 33 14.60 -1.41 5.49
C PHE A 33 13.79 -0.26 4.88
N TYR A 34 14.34 0.96 4.85
CA TYR A 34 13.63 2.14 4.35
C TYR A 34 13.69 2.32 2.83
N THR A 35 14.80 1.93 2.19
CA THR A 35 14.98 2.09 0.74
C THR A 35 14.90 0.79 -0.02
N ALA A 36 14.76 -0.35 0.68
CA ALA A 36 14.87 -1.69 0.09
C ALA A 36 16.16 -1.84 -0.76
N GLY A 37 17.24 -1.17 -0.32
CA GLY A 37 18.52 -1.11 -1.03
C GLY A 37 18.46 -0.44 -2.41
N GLY A 38 17.40 0.34 -2.70
CA GLY A 38 17.15 0.93 -4.02
C GLY A 38 16.77 -0.09 -5.12
N GLY A 39 16.54 -1.36 -4.76
CA GLY A 39 16.38 -2.47 -5.71
C GLY A 39 14.94 -2.84 -6.08
N LEU A 40 13.93 -2.16 -5.54
CA LEU A 40 12.53 -2.47 -5.84
C LEU A 40 12.16 -2.07 -7.28
N THR A 41 11.67 -3.04 -8.04
CA THR A 41 11.14 -2.77 -9.37
C THR A 41 9.83 -1.99 -9.27
N GLY A 42 9.53 -1.17 -10.29
CA GLY A 42 8.28 -0.39 -10.34
C GLY A 42 7.03 -1.26 -10.23
N TRP A 43 7.08 -2.51 -10.71
CA TRP A 43 5.98 -3.47 -10.59
C TRP A 43 5.77 -3.96 -9.15
N GLN A 44 6.83 -4.29 -8.42
CA GLN A 44 6.73 -4.71 -7.03
C GLN A 44 6.20 -3.59 -6.13
N ASN A 45 6.65 -2.34 -6.37
CA ASN A 45 6.13 -1.17 -5.66
C ASN A 45 4.64 -0.92 -6.01
N GLY A 46 4.29 -0.99 -7.29
CA GLY A 46 2.90 -0.86 -7.74
C GLY A 46 1.97 -1.91 -7.14
N LEU A 47 2.42 -3.17 -7.06
CA LEU A 47 1.63 -4.26 -6.47
C LEU A 47 1.46 -4.09 -4.95
N ALA A 48 2.50 -3.61 -4.24
CA ALA A 48 2.41 -3.32 -2.81
C ALA A 48 1.35 -2.23 -2.53
N ILE A 49 1.40 -1.12 -3.29
CA ILE A 49 0.45 0.00 -3.18
C ILE A 49 -0.97 -0.44 -3.55
N ALA A 50 -1.13 -1.29 -4.57
CA ALA A 50 -2.43 -1.86 -4.93
C ALA A 50 -2.96 -2.80 -3.83
N GLY A 51 -2.08 -3.57 -3.18
CA GLY A 51 -2.43 -4.45 -2.06
C GLY A 51 -2.95 -3.68 -0.85
N ASP A 52 -2.31 -2.57 -0.48
CA ASP A 52 -2.76 -1.71 0.63
C ASP A 52 -4.14 -1.11 0.35
N TYR A 53 -4.41 -0.73 -0.91
CA TYR A 53 -5.72 -0.23 -1.31
C TYR A 53 -6.83 -1.27 -1.18
N LEU A 54 -6.53 -2.55 -1.45
CA LEU A 54 -7.48 -3.68 -1.41
C LEU A 54 -7.72 -4.24 0.00
N SER A 55 -7.24 -3.56 1.05
CA SER A 55 -7.43 -3.96 2.44
C SER A 55 -8.90 -4.24 2.82
N ALA A 56 -9.11 -5.02 3.88
CA ALA A 56 -10.43 -5.39 4.40
C ALA A 56 -11.32 -4.17 4.70
N ALA A 57 -10.71 -3.06 5.10
CA ALA A 57 -11.43 -1.80 5.33
C ALA A 57 -12.10 -1.27 4.06
N SER A 58 -11.42 -1.29 2.91
CA SER A 58 -11.97 -0.87 1.63
C SER A 58 -13.08 -1.82 1.16
N PHE A 59 -12.86 -3.13 1.30
CA PHE A 59 -13.85 -4.14 0.93
C PHE A 59 -15.13 -4.04 1.77
N LEU A 60 -15.01 -3.98 3.10
CA LEU A 60 -16.14 -3.79 4.00
C LEU A 60 -16.78 -2.41 3.87
N GLY A 61 -15.99 -1.38 3.54
CA GLY A 61 -16.48 -0.02 3.32
C GLY A 61 -17.43 0.07 2.12
N ILE A 62 -17.05 -0.50 0.97
CA ILE A 62 -17.90 -0.51 -0.22
C ILE A 62 -19.12 -1.43 0.01
N ALA A 63 -18.92 -2.61 0.58
CA ALA A 63 -20.03 -3.53 0.89
C ALA A 63 -21.03 -2.91 1.88
N GLY A 64 -20.54 -2.19 2.88
CA GLY A 64 -21.36 -1.45 3.84
C GLY A 64 -22.09 -0.27 3.20
N ALA A 65 -21.42 0.50 2.35
CA ALA A 65 -22.04 1.61 1.61
C ALA A 65 -23.18 1.13 0.70
N ILE A 66 -22.99 0.01 -0.01
CA ILE A 66 -24.04 -0.59 -0.85
C ILE A 66 -25.20 -1.12 0.02
N ALA A 67 -24.90 -1.73 1.16
CA ALA A 67 -25.96 -2.21 2.07
C ALA A 67 -26.83 -1.08 2.64
N LEU A 68 -26.26 0.12 2.82
CA LEU A 68 -26.97 1.28 3.36
C LEU A 68 -27.69 2.10 2.28
N TRP A 69 -27.05 2.36 1.14
CA TRP A 69 -27.51 3.29 0.12
C TRP A 69 -27.92 2.61 -1.20
N GLY A 70 -27.90 1.29 -1.27
CA GLY A 70 -28.27 0.53 -2.45
C GLY A 70 -27.29 0.73 -3.61
N PHE A 71 -27.83 0.77 -4.84
CA PHE A 71 -27.02 0.89 -6.06
C PHE A 71 -26.23 2.21 -6.13
N ASP A 72 -26.71 3.27 -5.49
CA ASP A 72 -26.00 4.55 -5.44
C ASP A 72 -24.66 4.44 -4.67
N GLY A 73 -24.55 3.49 -3.73
CA GLY A 73 -23.31 3.16 -3.05
C GLY A 73 -22.22 2.59 -3.97
N PHE A 74 -22.58 2.04 -5.14
CA PHE A 74 -21.61 1.57 -6.14
C PHE A 74 -20.84 2.73 -6.78
N PHE A 75 -21.50 3.86 -7.04
CA PHE A 75 -20.83 5.06 -7.58
C PHE A 75 -19.80 5.63 -6.59
N TYR A 76 -20.00 5.43 -5.28
CA TYR A 76 -19.01 5.80 -4.26
C TYR A 76 -17.68 5.03 -4.43
N SER A 77 -17.74 3.75 -4.84
CA SER A 77 -16.54 2.95 -5.12
C SER A 77 -15.73 3.49 -6.30
N ILE A 78 -16.41 3.98 -7.35
CA ILE A 78 -15.74 4.57 -8.53
C ILE A 78 -15.05 5.87 -8.14
N GLY A 79 -15.72 6.70 -7.34
CA GLY A 79 -15.14 7.93 -6.79
C GLY A 79 -13.91 7.66 -5.93
N TYR A 80 -13.98 6.65 -5.05
CA TYR A 80 -12.88 6.24 -4.18
C TYR A 80 -11.65 5.76 -4.97
N LEU A 81 -11.85 4.93 -6.01
CA LEU A 81 -10.77 4.48 -6.90
C LEU A 81 -10.15 5.64 -7.68
N THR A 82 -11.00 6.52 -8.24
CA THR A 82 -10.55 7.66 -9.04
C THR A 82 -9.74 8.64 -8.20
N ALA A 83 -10.22 8.96 -6.99
CA ALA A 83 -9.50 9.83 -6.05
C ALA A 83 -8.14 9.24 -5.65
N TYR A 84 -8.09 7.94 -5.37
CA TYR A 84 -6.85 7.23 -5.03
C TYR A 84 -5.79 7.33 -6.14
N LEU A 85 -6.19 7.09 -7.40
CA LEU A 85 -5.29 7.22 -8.55
C LEU A 85 -4.80 8.65 -8.76
N ILE A 86 -5.68 9.64 -8.65
CA ILE A 86 -5.32 11.06 -8.79
C ILE A 86 -4.30 11.46 -7.72
N VAL A 87 -4.53 11.06 -6.46
CA VAL A 87 -3.61 11.34 -5.35
C VAL A 87 -2.26 10.69 -5.61
N ILE A 88 -2.20 9.42 -6.00
CA ILE A 88 -0.92 8.74 -6.28
C ILE A 88 -0.16 9.43 -7.41
N ILE A 89 -0.83 9.79 -8.51
CA ILE A 89 -0.17 10.46 -9.64
C ILE A 89 0.36 11.83 -9.22
N TYR A 90 -0.44 12.61 -8.49
CA TYR A 90 -0.04 13.94 -8.03
C TYR A 90 1.10 13.88 -7.02
N CYS A 91 0.97 12.99 -6.04
CA CYS A 91 1.93 12.78 -4.96
C CYS A 91 3.27 12.27 -5.50
N CYS A 92 3.24 11.26 -6.38
CA CYS A 92 4.41 10.74 -7.07
C CYS A 92 5.13 11.85 -7.85
N ARG A 93 4.39 12.65 -8.64
CA ARG A 93 4.98 13.77 -9.38
C ARG A 93 5.59 14.83 -8.46
N THR A 94 4.93 15.14 -7.36
CA THR A 94 5.45 16.07 -6.33
C THR A 94 6.74 15.55 -5.72
N PHE A 95 6.79 14.26 -5.34
CA PHE A 95 8.00 13.69 -4.74
C PHE A 95 9.17 13.65 -5.71
N THR A 96 8.95 13.35 -6.99
CA THR A 96 9.99 13.45 -8.02
C THR A 96 10.54 14.86 -8.16
N LYS A 97 9.67 15.89 -8.15
CA LYS A 97 10.10 17.29 -8.19
C LYS A 97 10.84 17.72 -6.92
N LEU A 98 10.38 17.31 -5.74
CA LEU A 98 11.04 17.63 -4.48
C LEU A 98 12.45 17.03 -4.41
N ARG A 99 12.64 15.82 -4.95
CA ARG A 99 13.96 15.19 -5.06
C ARG A 99 14.92 16.02 -5.90
N GLU A 100 14.49 16.53 -7.06
CA GLU A 100 15.33 17.41 -7.91
C GLU A 100 15.73 18.70 -7.19
N VAL A 101 14.78 19.36 -6.51
CA VAL A 101 15.05 20.61 -5.79
C VAL A 101 15.93 20.37 -4.55
N TYR A 102 15.74 19.26 -3.85
CA TYR A 102 16.52 18.92 -2.66
C TYR A 102 17.98 18.56 -3.00
N ILE A 103 18.22 17.79 -4.06
CA ILE A 103 19.58 17.48 -4.55
C ILE A 103 20.28 18.76 -5.01
N SER A 104 19.60 19.62 -5.79
CA SER A 104 20.16 20.90 -6.23
C SER A 104 20.49 21.86 -5.07
N ARG A 105 19.79 21.76 -3.93
CA ARG A 105 20.06 22.55 -2.71
C ARG A 105 21.22 21.99 -1.89
N TYR A 106 21.40 20.67 -1.83
CA TYR A 106 22.51 20.03 -1.12
C TYR A 106 23.85 20.23 -1.86
N ASP A 107 23.86 20.13 -3.19
CA ASP A 107 25.06 20.36 -4.00
C ASP A 107 25.54 21.81 -3.93
N CYS A 108 24.62 22.78 -3.82
CA CYS A 108 24.95 24.20 -3.73
C CYS A 108 25.46 24.64 -2.34
N CYS A 109 25.36 23.78 -1.33
CA CYS A 109 25.87 24.03 0.03
C CYS A 109 27.12 23.19 0.38
N SER A 110 27.53 22.30 -0.53
CA SER A 110 28.74 21.46 -0.40
C SER A 110 29.96 22.02 -1.17
N ILE A 111 29.86 23.26 -1.68
CA ILE A 111 30.93 24.10 -2.26
C ILE A 111 30.93 25.42 -1.50
#